data_AF-A0A441TZZ6-F1
#
_entry.id   AF-A0A441TZZ6-F1
#
_cell.length_a   1.000
_cell.length_b   1.000
_cell.length_c   1.000
_cell.angle_alpha   90.00
_cell.angle_beta   90.00
_cell.angle_gamma   90.00
#
_symmetry.space_group_name_H-M   'P 1'
#
loop_
_entity.id
_entity.type
_entity.pdbx_description
1 polymer ?
#
loop_
_entity_poly.entity_id
_entity_poly.type
_entity_poly.pdbx_seq_one_letter_code
_entity_poly.pdbx_strand_id
1 'polypeptide(L)'
;LAGEGPQPELASNGRRFYTLGQINEIRHMMAGSTRGRESIEFVPHRRGSEHLQVIAVTNFKGGSGKTTTSAHLAQYLALQGYRVLAVDLDPQASLSALLGVLPETDVGSNETLYAAIRYDGS
;
A
#
# COMPACT_ATOMS: atom_id res chain seq x y z
N LEU A 1 5.15 10.30 25.87
CA LEU A 1 3.84 9.80 25.42
C LEU A 1 3.23 9.03 26.58
N ALA A 2 2.21 9.61 27.21
CA ALA A 2 1.67 9.20 28.49
C ALA A 2 0.79 7.94 28.38
N GLY A 3 1.36 6.80 28.00
CA GLY A 3 0.62 5.55 27.80
C GLY A 3 -0.34 5.54 26.59
N GLU A 4 -0.52 6.68 25.93
CA GLU A 4 -1.31 6.81 24.71
C GLU A 4 -0.47 6.38 23.49
N GLY A 5 -0.89 5.30 22.84
CA GLY A 5 -0.31 4.77 21.61
C GLY A 5 -0.40 3.24 21.51
N PRO A 6 -0.16 2.66 20.33
CA PRO A 6 -0.15 1.21 20.15
C PRO A 6 0.94 0.56 21.00
N GLN A 7 0.67 -0.63 21.51
CA GLN A 7 1.62 -1.40 22.31
C GLN A 7 2.59 -2.18 21.40
N PRO A 8 3.90 -1.84 21.37
CA PRO A 8 4.87 -2.59 20.57
C PRO A 8 5.13 -3.97 21.16
N GLU A 9 5.62 -4.87 20.32
CA GLU A 9 6.29 -6.07 20.79
C GLU A 9 7.66 -5.69 21.38
N LEU A 10 7.99 -6.24 22.54
CA LEU A 10 9.25 -5.98 23.24
C LEU A 10 10.15 -7.21 23.13
N ALA A 11 11.34 -7.03 22.55
CA ALA A 11 12.38 -8.05 22.62
C ALA A 11 13.05 -8.09 24.01
N SER A 12 13.70 -9.22 24.30
CA SER A 12 14.43 -9.47 25.55
C SER A 12 15.53 -8.44 25.88
N ASN A 13 16.02 -7.72 24.87
CA ASN A 13 17.01 -6.65 25.00
C ASN A 13 16.40 -5.24 25.13
N GLY A 14 15.08 -5.14 25.29
CA GLY A 14 14.35 -3.86 25.41
C GLY A 14 14.06 -3.15 24.09
N ARG A 15 14.42 -3.73 22.93
CA ARG A 15 14.03 -3.18 21.62
C ARG A 15 12.52 -3.31 21.41
N ARG A 16 11.92 -2.27 20.81
CA ARG A 16 10.50 -2.21 20.45
C ARG A 16 10.33 -2.50 18.97
N PHE A 17 9.42 -3.41 18.66
CA PHE A 17 9.00 -3.74 17.30
C PHE A 17 7.57 -3.26 17.12
N TYR A 18 7.35 -2.56 16.01
CA TYR A 18 6.04 -2.05 15.63
C TYR A 18 5.64 -2.68 14.31
N THR A 19 4.39 -3.08 14.19
CA THR A 19 3.82 -3.42 12.88
C THR A 19 3.60 -2.15 12.07
N LEU A 20 3.45 -2.28 10.75
CA LEU A 20 3.10 -1.13 9.91
C LEU A 20 1.78 -0.47 10.34
N GLY A 21 0.80 -1.26 10.81
CA GLY A 21 -0.45 -0.73 11.36
C GLY A 21 -0.21 0.18 12.56
N GLN A 22 0.62 -0.26 13.50
CA GLN A 22 0.96 0.53 14.69
C GLN A 22 1.75 1.79 14.33
N ILE A 23 2.66 1.72 13.36
CA ILE A 23 3.35 2.91 12.84
C ILE A 23 2.33 3.90 12.23
N ASN A 24 1.32 3.41 11.52
CA ASN A 24 0.26 4.26 10.97
C ASN A 24 -0.63 4.89 12.05
N GLU A 25 -0.95 4.16 13.12
CA GLU A 25 -1.64 4.72 14.29
C GLU A 25 -0.84 5.88 14.90
N ILE A 26 0.47 5.69 15.10
CA ILE A 26 1.38 6.73 15.61
C ILE A 26 1.37 7.95 14.68
N ARG A 27 1.45 7.74 13.36
CA ARG A 27 1.36 8.83 12.36
C ARG A 27 0.06 9.61 12.49
N HIS A 28 -1.08 8.93 12.61
CA HIS A 28 -2.37 9.58 12.77
C HIS A 28 -2.47 10.38 14.07
N MET A 29 -1.95 9.85 15.18
CA MET A 29 -1.88 10.58 16.46
C MET A 29 -1.02 11.85 16.34
N MET A 30 0.16 11.75 15.70
CA MET A 30 1.05 12.90 15.47
C MET A 30 0.45 13.94 14.50
N ALA A 31 -0.26 13.49 13.46
CA ALA A 31 -0.97 14.38 12.56
C ALA A 31 -2.11 15.13 13.24
N GLY A 32 -2.81 14.51 14.21
CA GLY A 32 -3.87 15.13 14.98
C GLY A 32 -3.38 16.15 16.03
N SER A 33 -2.15 16.01 16.51
CA SER A 33 -1.55 16.90 17.50
C SER A 33 -0.77 18.08 16.90
N THR A 34 -0.55 18.09 15.58
CA THR A 34 0.14 19.15 14.83
C THR A 34 -0.80 19.89 13.87
N ARG A 35 -0.41 21.06 13.38
CA ARG A 35 -1.20 21.86 12.42
C ARG A 35 -0.40 22.17 11.17
N GLY A 36 -1.09 22.48 10.08
CA GLY A 36 -0.47 22.91 8.84
C GLY A 36 0.36 21.80 8.19
N ARG A 37 1.56 22.14 7.70
CA ARG A 37 2.40 21.27 6.87
C ARG A 37 2.92 20.03 7.61
N GLU A 38 3.24 20.14 8.89
CA GLU A 38 3.71 19.01 9.71
C GLU A 38 2.66 17.89 9.78
N SER A 39 1.37 18.24 9.88
CA SER A 39 0.29 17.25 9.87
C SER A 39 0.23 16.43 8.56
N ILE A 40 0.67 17.02 7.45
CA ILE A 40 0.68 16.41 6.11
C ILE A 40 1.87 15.46 5.98
N GLU A 41 3.00 15.77 6.62
CA GLU A 41 4.20 14.94 6.58
C GLU A 41 4.00 13.59 7.29
N PHE A 42 3.21 13.57 8.37
CA PHE A 42 2.86 12.31 9.05
C PHE A 42 1.86 11.46 8.27
N VAL A 43 0.91 12.09 7.57
CA VAL A 43 -0.16 11.41 6.84
C VAL A 43 -0.29 12.05 5.46
N PRO A 44 0.51 11.61 4.46
CA PRO A 44 0.57 12.19 3.12
C PRO A 44 -0.60 11.70 2.25
N HIS A 45 -1.82 11.79 2.78
CA HIS A 45 -3.05 11.43 2.08
C HIS A 45 -3.60 12.63 1.34
N ARG A 46 -4.20 12.37 0.18
CA ARG A 46 -4.94 13.38 -0.59
C ARG A 46 -6.03 14.03 0.25
N ARG A 47 -6.26 15.33 0.04
CA ARG A 47 -7.28 16.14 0.72
C ARG A 47 -8.25 16.75 -0.30
N GLY A 48 -9.53 16.83 0.09
CA GLY A 48 -10.57 17.48 -0.72
C GLY A 48 -10.65 16.91 -2.14
N SER A 49 -10.46 17.78 -3.13
CA SER A 49 -10.54 17.46 -4.56
C SER A 49 -9.17 17.21 -5.23
N GLU A 50 -8.12 16.94 -4.46
CA GLU A 50 -6.80 16.63 -5.02
C GLU A 50 -6.85 15.39 -5.93
N HIS A 51 -6.17 15.49 -7.07
CA HIS A 51 -6.13 14.43 -8.07
C HIS A 51 -5.41 13.17 -7.54
N LEU A 52 -5.80 11.99 -8.02
CA LEU A 52 -5.08 10.75 -7.69
C LEU A 52 -3.73 10.74 -8.40
N GLN A 53 -2.64 10.55 -7.68
CA GLN A 53 -1.38 10.27 -8.36
C GLN A 53 -1.43 8.86 -8.92
N VAL A 54 -1.44 8.74 -10.25
CA VAL A 54 -1.38 7.46 -10.97
C VAL A 54 0.03 7.30 -11.53
N ILE A 55 0.65 6.16 -11.28
CA ILE A 55 1.99 5.82 -11.77
C ILE A 55 1.85 4.54 -12.60
N ALA A 56 2.19 4.62 -13.89
CA ALA A 56 2.21 3.48 -14.78
C ALA A 56 3.66 3.05 -15.05
N VAL A 57 4.03 1.86 -14.59
CA VAL A 57 5.35 1.27 -14.87
C VAL A 57 5.24 0.45 -16.14
N THR A 58 5.64 1.03 -17.27
CA THR A 58 5.56 0.40 -18.60
C THR A 58 6.96 0.11 -19.13
N ASN A 59 7.12 -0.96 -19.89
CA ASN A 59 8.34 -1.27 -20.64
C ASN A 59 8.05 -2.37 -21.67
N PHE A 60 8.43 -2.16 -22.92
CA PHE A 60 8.04 -2.97 -24.09
C PHE A 60 8.81 -4.30 -24.23
N LYS A 61 9.80 -4.57 -23.36
CA LYS A 61 10.59 -5.81 -23.38
C LYS A 61 10.22 -6.77 -22.22
N GLY A 62 10.13 -8.07 -22.49
CA GLY A 62 10.05 -9.10 -21.45
C GLY A 62 11.30 -9.10 -20.55
N GLY A 63 11.14 -9.40 -19.25
CA GLY A 63 12.26 -9.48 -18.31
C GLY A 63 12.89 -8.14 -17.89
N SER A 64 12.22 -7.01 -18.14
CA SER A 64 12.78 -5.67 -17.91
C SER A 64 12.61 -5.10 -16.49
N GLY A 65 12.31 -5.95 -15.50
CA GLY A 65 12.17 -5.56 -14.09
C GLY A 65 10.88 -4.82 -13.70
N LYS A 66 9.90 -4.63 -14.61
CA LYS A 66 8.65 -3.87 -14.35
C LYS A 66 7.95 -4.28 -13.06
N THR A 67 7.63 -5.56 -12.92
CA THR A 67 6.87 -6.11 -11.80
C THR A 67 7.60 -5.87 -10.47
N THR A 68 8.91 -6.13 -10.46
CA THR A 68 9.77 -5.91 -9.30
C THR A 68 9.84 -4.43 -8.93
N THR A 69 9.95 -3.53 -9.92
CA THR A 69 9.93 -2.09 -9.68
C THR A 69 8.57 -1.64 -9.14
N SER A 70 7.46 -2.10 -9.73
CA SER A 70 6.10 -1.79 -9.27
C SER A 70 5.87 -2.24 -7.83
N ALA A 71 6.28 -3.48 -7.50
CA ALA A 71 6.12 -4.04 -6.16
C ALA A 71 6.91 -3.24 -5.12
N HIS A 72 8.20 -2.99 -5.37
CA HIS A 72 9.02 -2.23 -4.42
C HIS A 72 8.59 -0.77 -4.30
N LEU A 73 8.16 -0.13 -5.39
CA LEU A 73 7.65 1.23 -5.35
C LEU A 73 6.38 1.30 -4.50
N ALA A 74 5.44 0.37 -4.69
CA ALA A 74 4.21 0.30 -3.90
C ALA A 74 4.51 0.07 -2.41
N GLN A 75 5.39 -0.88 -2.09
CA GLN A 75 5.83 -1.16 -0.72
C GLN A 75 6.50 0.07 -0.08
N TYR A 76 7.43 0.71 -0.80
CA TYR A 76 8.10 1.91 -0.31
C TYR A 76 7.11 3.03 0.01
N LEU A 77 6.18 3.33 -0.90
CA LEU A 77 5.17 4.37 -0.68
C LEU A 77 4.25 4.03 0.51
N ALA A 78 3.83 2.77 0.65
CA ALA A 78 3.04 2.34 1.81
C ALA A 78 3.82 2.50 3.13
N LEU A 79 5.11 2.14 3.12
CA LEU A 79 5.99 2.34 4.28
C LEU A 79 6.22 3.82 4.60
N GLN A 80 6.14 4.73 3.61
CA GLN A 80 6.18 6.18 3.84
C GLN A 80 4.83 6.75 4.34
N GLY A 81 3.79 5.92 4.50
CA GLY A 81 2.49 6.35 5.01
C GLY A 81 1.49 6.77 3.93
N TYR A 82 1.78 6.55 2.65
CA TYR A 82 0.79 6.75 1.59
C TYR A 82 -0.24 5.63 1.58
N ARG A 83 -1.47 5.96 1.16
CA ARG A 83 -2.45 4.96 0.74
C ARG A 83 -2.15 4.54 -0.69
N VAL A 84 -1.77 3.28 -0.86
CA VAL A 84 -1.35 2.73 -2.14
C VAL A 84 -2.34 1.67 -2.59
N LEU A 85 -2.74 1.73 -3.87
CA LEU A 85 -3.43 0.65 -4.57
C LEU A 85 -2.51 0.16 -5.67
N ALA A 86 -2.12 -1.11 -5.60
CA ALA A 86 -1.44 -1.79 -6.70
C ALA A 86 -2.49 -2.44 -7.61
N VAL A 87 -2.38 -2.21 -8.91
CA VAL A 87 -3.26 -2.81 -9.92
C VAL A 87 -2.39 -3.68 -10.83
N ASP A 88 -2.66 -4.98 -10.83
CA ASP A 88 -2.00 -5.92 -11.75
C ASP A 88 -2.88 -6.14 -12.99
N LEU A 89 -2.33 -5.81 -14.16
CA LEU A 89 -2.98 -5.97 -15.46
C LEU A 89 -2.26 -7.02 -16.32
N ASP A 90 -1.29 -7.75 -15.75
CA ASP A 90 -0.62 -8.85 -16.42
C ASP A 90 -1.43 -10.14 -16.18
N PRO A 91 -1.82 -10.89 -17.25
CA PRO A 91 -2.48 -12.18 -17.09
C PRO A 91 -1.70 -13.19 -16.24
N GLN A 92 -0.37 -13.05 -16.13
CA GLN A 92 0.47 -13.90 -15.27
C GLN A 92 0.42 -13.52 -13.79
N ALA A 93 -0.23 -12.40 -13.45
CA ALA A 93 -0.47 -11.94 -12.08
C ALA A 93 0.78 -11.91 -11.18
N SER A 94 1.94 -11.60 -11.78
CA SER A 94 3.23 -11.66 -11.09
C SER A 94 3.36 -10.59 -10.00
N LEU A 95 2.67 -9.46 -10.11
CA LEU A 95 2.68 -8.43 -9.07
C LEU A 95 1.84 -8.90 -7.88
N SER A 96 0.68 -9.49 -8.12
CA SER A 96 -0.15 -10.10 -7.06
C SER A 96 0.63 -11.15 -6.28
N ALA A 97 1.31 -12.07 -6.98
CA ALA A 97 2.12 -13.10 -6.34
C ALA A 97 3.26 -12.52 -5.48
N LEU A 98 3.96 -11.49 -5.97
CA LEU A 98 5.00 -10.79 -5.19
C LEU A 98 4.46 -10.08 -3.94
N LEU A 99 3.18 -9.71 -3.94
CA LEU A 99 2.49 -9.11 -2.79
C LEU A 99 1.84 -10.17 -1.89
N GLY A 100 2.06 -11.45 -2.14
CA GLY A 100 1.58 -12.55 -1.32
C GLY A 100 0.15 -13.00 -1.63
N VAL A 101 -0.42 -12.57 -2.77
CA VAL A 101 -1.72 -13.04 -3.25
C VAL A 101 -1.50 -14.06 -4.35
N LEU A 102 -1.90 -15.31 -4.13
CA LEU A 102 -1.77 -16.40 -5.08
C LEU A 102 -3.09 -16.53 -5.88
N PRO A 103 -3.10 -16.18 -7.18
CA PRO A 103 -4.34 -16.13 -7.97
C PRO A 103 -5.10 -17.46 -8.03
N GLU A 104 -4.38 -18.58 -7.98
CA GLU A 104 -4.98 -19.92 -8.09
C GLU A 104 -5.73 -20.34 -6.83
N THR A 105 -5.40 -19.76 -5.68
CA THR A 105 -5.97 -20.16 -4.38
C THR A 105 -6.77 -19.06 -3.70
N ASP A 106 -6.41 -17.79 -3.95
CA ASP A 106 -6.86 -16.65 -3.16
C ASP A 106 -7.85 -15.74 -3.92
N VAL A 107 -8.18 -16.06 -5.17
CA VAL A 107 -9.01 -15.22 -6.04
C VAL A 107 -10.10 -16.04 -6.72
N GLY A 108 -11.36 -15.75 -6.40
CA GLY A 108 -12.52 -16.31 -7.09
C GLY A 108 -12.64 -15.81 -8.54
N SER A 109 -13.39 -16.54 -9.38
CA SER A 109 -13.56 -16.19 -10.81
C SER A 109 -14.11 -14.79 -11.07
N ASN A 110 -14.83 -14.20 -10.11
CA ASN A 110 -15.39 -12.85 -10.18
C ASN A 110 -14.62 -11.79 -9.36
N GLU A 111 -13.46 -12.13 -8.79
CA GLU A 111 -12.66 -11.24 -7.93
C GLU A 111 -11.48 -10.60 -8.67
N THR A 112 -11.49 -10.67 -10.00
CA THR A 112 -10.48 -10.04 -10.88
C THR A 112 -11.04 -8.79 -11.55
N LEU A 113 -10.17 -7.86 -11.94
CA LEU A 113 -10.56 -6.70 -12.74
C LEU A 113 -11.23 -7.10 -14.06
N TYR A 114 -10.82 -8.24 -14.63
CA TYR A 114 -11.40 -8.77 -15.85
C TYR A 114 -12.88 -9.12 -15.70
N ALA A 115 -13.27 -9.68 -14.54
CA ALA A 115 -14.68 -9.89 -14.22
C ALA A 115 -15.42 -8.55 -14.11
N ALA A 116 -14.85 -7.57 -13.39
CA ALA A 116 -15.47 -6.26 -13.22
C ALA A 116 -15.76 -5.54 -14.55
N ILE A 117 -14.87 -5.66 -15.55
CA ILE A 117 -15.05 -5.02 -16.87
C ILE A 117 -16.02 -5.80 -17.77
N ARG A 118 -16.21 -7.11 -17.55
CA ARG A 118 -17.10 -7.94 -18.38
C ARG A 118 -18.59 -7.78 -18.08
N TYR A 119 -18.97 -7.27 -16.91
CA TYR A 119 -20.38 -7.18 -16.50
C TYR A 119 -21.12 -5.90 -16.95
N ASP A 120 -20.51 -5.02 -17.73
CA ASP A 120 -21.20 -3.86 -18.35
C ASP A 120 -21.99 -4.25 -19.63
N GLY A 121 -22.59 -5.44 -19.68
CA GLY A 121 -23.14 -6.00 -20.93
C GLY A 121 -24.40 -6.89 -20.83
N SER A 122 -25.16 -6.86 -19.73
CA SER A 122 -26.47 -7.52 -19.67
C SER A 122 -27.48 -6.75 -18.83
#